data_AF-A0A815UFR6-F1
#
_entry.id   AF-A0A815UFR6-F1
#
_cell.length_a   1.000
_cell.length_b   1.000
_cell.length_c   1.000
_cell.angle_alpha   90.00
_cell.angle_beta   90.00
_cell.angle_gamma   90.00
#
_symmetry.space_group_name_H-M   'P 1'
#
loop_
_entity.id
_entity.type
_entity.pdbx_description
1 polymer ?
#
loop_
_entity_poly.entity_id
_entity_poly.type
_entity_poly.pdbx_seq_one_letter_code
_entity_poly.pdbx_strand_id
1 'polypeptide(L)'
;MHFILCSIRYSPNFLIYRRFSLSSSKQNLFKSLFNHFQYARKAKEAAQKRGIDFAKLTIEQQLKLKPILRMRSAFRIVNITMGIMGLIGITVWYRRRQKEYQIGKEIDEELKPIWMDLKYFKHKGAMIGNYLLPEQIVGKLKQLKNFQFNQSDCICASFPKSGTTLIQEIVYLIQTNFDYESAKKIDISERYSFLEWPTVNLQKLSLNQTNKSRFFKTHLPPEFFNETFKKAK
;
A
#
# COMPACT_ATOMS: atom_id res chain seq x y z
N MET A 1 44.00 -2.89 -21.76
CA MET A 1 43.77 -2.24 -20.45
C MET A 1 42.75 -1.12 -20.63
N HIS A 2 41.48 -1.40 -20.35
CA HIS A 2 40.43 -0.38 -20.33
C HIS A 2 39.63 -0.52 -19.05
N PHE A 3 39.53 0.61 -18.37
CA PHE A 3 39.03 0.81 -17.02
C PHE A 3 37.58 0.35 -16.91
N ILE A 4 37.32 -0.56 -15.97
CA ILE A 4 35.97 -0.90 -15.49
C ILE A 4 35.56 0.24 -14.55
N LEU A 5 34.97 1.29 -15.12
CA LEU A 5 34.21 2.27 -14.36
C LEU A 5 32.87 1.60 -14.00
N CYS A 6 32.77 1.18 -12.74
CA CYS A 6 31.56 0.74 -12.08
C CYS A 6 30.54 1.88 -12.10
N SER A 7 29.76 1.99 -13.18
CA SER A 7 28.60 2.87 -13.21
C SER A 7 27.59 2.31 -12.20
N ILE A 8 27.39 3.04 -11.12
CA ILE A 8 26.29 2.85 -10.17
C ILE A 8 25.00 2.93 -10.99
N ARG A 9 24.52 1.77 -11.42
CA ARG A 9 23.26 1.64 -12.13
C ARG A 9 22.18 1.79 -11.06
N TYR A 10 21.73 3.03 -10.85
CA TYR A 10 20.43 3.32 -10.26
C TYR A 10 19.44 2.34 -10.87
N SER A 11 19.03 1.32 -10.12
CA SER A 11 18.02 0.36 -10.57
C SER A 11 16.68 1.07 -10.39
N PRO A 12 16.01 1.54 -11.46
CA PRO A 12 14.72 2.21 -11.35
C PRO A 12 13.59 1.20 -11.06
N ASN A 13 13.95 -0.04 -10.71
CA ASN A 13 13.08 -1.20 -10.64
C ASN A 13 12.32 -1.31 -9.30
N PHE A 14 12.17 -0.21 -8.56
CA PHE A 14 11.09 -0.05 -7.58
C PHE A 14 9.74 0.24 -8.27
N LEU A 15 9.76 0.50 -9.58
CA LEU A 15 8.58 0.59 -10.40
C LEU A 15 8.12 -0.81 -10.81
N ILE A 16 7.13 -1.34 -10.08
CA ILE A 16 6.19 -2.31 -10.64
C ILE A 16 5.57 -1.65 -11.88
N TYR A 17 6.13 -1.93 -13.06
CA TYR A 17 5.44 -1.77 -14.33
C TYR A 17 4.29 -2.78 -14.35
N ARG A 18 3.23 -2.52 -13.58
CA ARG A 18 1.91 -2.99 -13.97
C ARG A 18 1.59 -2.18 -15.23
N ARG A 19 1.98 -2.71 -16.39
CA ARG A 19 1.50 -2.26 -17.69
C ARG A 19 -0.01 -2.17 -17.54
N PHE A 20 -0.55 -0.96 -17.56
CA PHE A 20 -1.98 -0.72 -17.45
C PHE A 20 -2.61 -1.21 -18.76
N SER A 21 -2.71 -2.53 -18.94
CA SER A 21 -3.42 -3.11 -20.07
C SER A 21 -4.90 -2.95 -19.76
N LEU A 22 -5.53 -1.95 -20.37
CA LEU A 22 -6.99 -1.87 -20.39
C LEU A 22 -7.53 -3.18 -20.97
N SER A 23 -8.32 -3.90 -20.19
CA SER A 23 -9.05 -5.10 -20.65
C SER A 23 -9.84 -4.78 -21.92
N SER A 24 -9.97 -5.77 -22.82
CA SER A 24 -10.71 -5.66 -24.08
C SER A 24 -12.13 -5.08 -23.90
N SER A 25 -12.78 -5.41 -22.78
CA SER A 25 -14.10 -4.88 -22.42
C SER A 25 -14.10 -3.36 -22.20
N LYS A 26 -13.07 -2.82 -21.54
CA LYS A 26 -12.93 -1.36 -21.34
C LYS A 26 -12.64 -0.64 -22.65
N GLN A 27 -11.84 -1.24 -23.54
CA GLN A 27 -11.54 -0.68 -24.86
C GLN A 27 -12.80 -0.56 -25.73
N ASN A 28 -13.67 -1.57 -25.70
CA ASN A 28 -14.95 -1.57 -26.43
C ASN A 28 -15.92 -0.50 -25.92
N LEU A 29 -15.95 -0.28 -24.59
CA LEU A 29 -16.75 0.79 -23.97
C LEU A 29 -16.32 2.18 -24.48
N PHE A 30 -15.02 2.46 -24.51
CA PHE A 30 -14.50 3.74 -25.02
C PHE A 30 -14.83 3.96 -26.50
N LYS A 31 -14.70 2.91 -27.32
CA LYS A 31 -15.05 2.97 -28.75
C LYS A 31 -16.54 3.27 -28.95
N SER A 32 -17.42 2.63 -28.17
CA SER A 32 -18.86 2.86 -28.20
C SER A 32 -19.23 4.30 -27.80
N LEU A 33 -18.64 4.81 -26.71
CA LEU A 33 -18.86 6.18 -26.26
C LEU A 33 -18.41 7.22 -27.29
N PHE A 34 -17.25 6.98 -27.95
CA PHE A 34 -16.75 7.87 -29.00
C PHE A 34 -17.68 7.90 -30.23
N ASN A 35 -18.19 6.74 -30.64
CA ASN A 35 -19.17 6.66 -31.72
C ASN A 35 -20.48 7.38 -31.37
N HIS A 36 -20.98 7.23 -30.14
CA HIS A 36 -22.17 7.95 -29.67
C HIS A 36 -21.95 9.46 -29.63
N PHE A 37 -20.76 9.92 -29.23
CA PHE A 37 -20.40 11.34 -29.25
C PHE A 37 -20.37 11.90 -30.67
N GLN A 38 -19.75 11.18 -31.62
CA GLN A 38 -19.75 11.57 -33.03
C GLN A 38 -21.16 11.65 -33.61
N TYR A 39 -22.02 10.67 -33.28
CA TYR A 39 -23.42 10.66 -33.70
C TYR A 39 -24.18 11.88 -33.16
N ALA A 40 -24.03 12.18 -31.87
CA ALA A 40 -24.65 13.35 -31.24
C ALA A 40 -24.19 14.67 -31.88
N ARG A 41 -22.91 14.77 -32.28
CA ARG A 41 -22.37 15.94 -32.98
C ARG A 41 -22.98 16.10 -34.37
N LYS A 42 -23.01 15.04 -35.17
CA LYS A 42 -23.67 15.02 -36.49
C LYS A 42 -25.16 15.36 -36.41
N ALA A 43 -25.86 14.85 -35.40
CA ALA A 43 -27.26 15.16 -35.15
C ALA A 43 -27.49 16.65 -34.84
N LYS A 44 -26.58 17.27 -34.07
CA LYS A 44 -26.62 18.70 -33.76
C LYS A 44 -26.40 19.56 -35.00
N GLU A 45 -25.43 19.20 -35.83
CA GLU A 45 -25.16 19.88 -37.12
C GLU A 45 -26.34 19.74 -38.09
N ALA A 46 -26.97 18.56 -38.16
CA ALA A 46 -28.16 18.34 -38.98
C ALA A 46 -29.37 19.15 -38.51
N ALA A 47 -29.55 19.31 -37.19
CA ALA A 47 -30.61 20.15 -36.63
C ALA A 47 -30.39 21.64 -36.89
N GLN A 48 -29.13 22.11 -36.82
CA GLN A 48 -28.77 23.49 -37.18
C GLN A 48 -29.07 23.80 -38.64
N LYS A 49 -28.75 22.88 -39.57
CA LYS A 49 -29.10 23.02 -41.00
C LYS A 49 -30.61 23.11 -41.26
N ARG A 50 -31.44 22.61 -40.34
CA ARG A 50 -32.92 22.69 -40.40
C ARG A 50 -33.48 23.96 -39.73
N GLY A 51 -32.62 24.90 -39.31
CA GLY A 51 -33.03 26.13 -38.63
C GLY A 51 -33.53 25.94 -37.20
N ILE A 52 -33.29 24.76 -36.59
CA ILE A 52 -33.73 24.47 -35.21
C ILE A 52 -32.63 24.91 -34.24
N ASP A 53 -32.80 26.09 -33.66
CA ASP A 53 -31.92 26.59 -32.61
C ASP A 53 -32.31 26.01 -31.24
N PHE A 54 -31.51 25.09 -30.73
CA PHE A 54 -31.69 24.51 -29.38
C PHE A 54 -31.64 25.55 -28.23
N ALA A 55 -31.23 26.79 -28.53
CA ALA A 55 -31.21 27.91 -27.58
C ALA A 55 -32.50 28.77 -27.63
N LYS A 56 -33.29 28.68 -28.71
CA LYS A 56 -34.52 29.47 -28.95
C LYS A 56 -35.65 28.52 -29.39
N LEU A 57 -36.12 27.68 -28.46
CA LEU A 57 -37.19 26.71 -28.72
C LEU A 57 -38.57 27.33 -28.47
N THR A 58 -39.55 27.09 -29.35
CA THR A 58 -40.96 27.46 -29.16
C THR A 58 -41.57 26.70 -27.96
N ILE A 59 -42.58 27.26 -27.29
CA ILE A 59 -43.19 26.70 -26.06
C ILE A 59 -43.68 25.26 -26.26
N GLU A 60 -44.30 24.93 -27.40
CA GLU A 60 -44.74 23.56 -27.71
C GLU A 60 -43.58 22.57 -27.86
N GLN A 61 -42.50 23.01 -28.51
CA GLN A 61 -41.28 22.22 -28.67
C GLN A 61 -40.60 21.99 -27.31
N GLN A 62 -40.63 22.99 -26.42
CA GLN A 62 -40.13 22.87 -25.05
C GLN A 62 -40.92 21.84 -24.25
N LEU A 63 -42.25 21.83 -24.34
CA LEU A 63 -43.12 20.83 -23.68
C LEU A 63 -42.79 19.41 -24.14
N LYS A 64 -42.64 19.20 -25.47
CA LYS A 64 -42.32 17.89 -26.06
C LYS A 64 -40.90 17.42 -25.70
N LEU A 65 -39.94 18.35 -25.58
CA LEU A 65 -38.53 18.05 -25.29
C LEU A 65 -38.19 18.09 -23.79
N LYS A 66 -39.10 18.53 -22.92
CA LYS A 66 -38.92 18.62 -21.46
C LYS A 66 -38.30 17.35 -20.82
N PRO A 67 -38.76 16.11 -21.11
CA PRO A 67 -38.15 14.92 -20.52
C PRO A 67 -36.70 14.69 -20.97
N ILE A 68 -36.40 14.96 -22.25
CA ILE A 68 -35.05 14.82 -22.84
C ILE A 68 -34.11 15.89 -22.28
N LEU A 69 -34.58 17.12 -22.11
CA LEU A 69 -33.81 18.22 -21.53
C LEU A 69 -33.47 17.95 -20.06
N ARG A 70 -34.39 17.37 -19.28
CA ARG A 70 -34.16 16.94 -17.89
C ARG A 70 -33.14 15.81 -17.81
N MET A 71 -33.20 14.83 -18.72
CA MET A 71 -32.17 13.79 -18.83
C MET A 71 -30.79 14.39 -19.18
N ARG A 72 -30.75 15.38 -20.08
CA ARG A 72 -29.50 16.04 -20.49
C ARG A 72 -28.86 16.87 -19.37
N SER A 73 -29.65 17.53 -18.52
CA SER A 73 -29.11 18.24 -17.35
C SER A 73 -28.62 17.26 -16.28
N ALA A 74 -29.37 16.19 -16.00
CA ALA A 74 -28.94 15.12 -15.10
C ALA A 74 -27.64 14.45 -15.58
N PHE A 75 -27.53 14.11 -16.87
CA PHE A 75 -26.32 13.51 -17.44
C PHE A 75 -25.12 14.46 -17.41
N ARG A 76 -25.34 15.78 -17.56
CA ARG A 76 -24.29 16.78 -17.37
C ARG A 76 -23.79 16.81 -15.93
N ILE A 77 -24.68 16.80 -14.95
CA ILE A 77 -24.31 16.75 -13.52
C ILE A 77 -23.52 15.47 -13.23
N VAL A 78 -24.00 14.31 -13.68
CA VAL A 78 -23.31 13.03 -13.51
C VAL A 78 -21.92 13.02 -14.16
N ASN A 79 -21.77 13.57 -15.36
CA ASN A 79 -20.46 13.62 -16.01
C ASN A 79 -19.49 14.56 -15.30
N ILE A 80 -19.97 15.70 -14.80
CA ILE A 80 -19.16 16.63 -14.02
C ILE A 80 -18.71 15.98 -12.71
N THR A 81 -19.63 15.35 -11.96
CA THR A 81 -19.29 14.68 -10.70
C THR A 81 -18.34 13.49 -10.94
N MET A 82 -18.54 12.71 -11.99
CA MET A 82 -17.62 11.63 -12.38
C MET A 82 -16.22 12.17 -12.74
N GLY A 83 -16.14 13.30 -13.44
CA GLY A 83 -14.89 13.98 -13.75
C GLY A 83 -14.16 14.45 -12.50
N ILE A 84 -14.88 15.07 -11.55
CA ILE A 84 -14.32 15.50 -10.26
C ILE A 84 -13.82 14.30 -9.45
N MET A 85 -14.61 13.23 -9.34
CA MET A 85 -14.20 11.99 -8.66
C MET A 85 -12.97 11.35 -9.30
N GLY A 86 -12.86 11.38 -10.64
CA GLY A 86 -11.68 10.93 -11.36
C GLY A 86 -10.43 11.75 -11.03
N LEU A 87 -10.55 13.08 -11.01
CA LEU A 87 -9.44 13.98 -10.62
C LEU A 87 -9.04 13.80 -9.15
N ILE A 88 -10.00 13.64 -8.24
CA ILE A 88 -9.72 13.31 -6.82
C ILE A 88 -9.00 11.97 -6.73
N GLY A 89 -9.46 10.95 -7.46
CA GLY A 89 -8.81 9.65 -7.51
C GLY A 89 -7.35 9.73 -7.99
N ILE A 90 -7.10 10.48 -9.07
CA ILE A 90 -5.76 10.69 -9.63
C ILE A 90 -4.86 11.47 -8.67
N THR A 91 -5.37 12.52 -8.01
CA THR A 91 -4.59 13.33 -7.06
C THR A 91 -4.26 12.56 -5.79
N VAL A 92 -5.21 11.80 -5.23
CA VAL A 92 -4.97 10.89 -4.09
C VAL A 92 -3.97 9.80 -4.46
N TRP A 93 -4.12 9.18 -5.64
CA TRP A 93 -3.17 8.20 -6.16
C TRP A 93 -1.77 8.79 -6.29
N TYR A 94 -1.64 9.97 -6.89
CA TYR A 94 -0.35 10.65 -7.07
C TYR A 94 0.30 10.99 -5.73
N ARG A 95 -0.45 11.56 -4.77
CA ARG A 95 0.06 11.85 -3.42
C ARG A 95 0.51 10.60 -2.69
N ARG A 96 -0.27 9.52 -2.76
CA ARG A 96 0.10 8.23 -2.15
C ARG A 96 1.38 7.67 -2.77
N ARG A 97 1.48 7.71 -4.09
CA ARG A 97 2.69 7.27 -4.82
C ARG A 97 3.91 8.08 -4.44
N GLN A 98 3.78 9.41 -4.34
CA GLN A 98 4.86 10.29 -3.90
C GLN A 98 5.32 9.92 -2.50
N LYS A 99 4.40 9.66 -1.56
CA LYS A 99 4.75 9.23 -0.20
C LYS A 99 5.49 7.89 -0.18
N GLU A 100 5.01 6.90 -0.94
CA GLU A 100 5.67 5.59 -1.06
C GLU A 100 7.08 5.73 -1.66
N TYR A 101 7.27 6.60 -2.66
CA TYR A 101 8.58 6.90 -3.24
C TYR A 101 9.53 7.55 -2.24
N GLN A 102 9.09 8.56 -1.50
CA GLN A 102 9.94 9.21 -0.48
C GLN A 102 10.36 8.22 0.61
N ILE A 103 9.44 7.37 1.08
CA ILE A 103 9.77 6.32 2.06
C ILE A 103 10.81 5.35 1.50
N GLY A 104 10.65 4.89 0.25
CA GLY A 104 11.61 4.00 -0.40
C GLY A 104 12.99 4.65 -0.55
N LYS A 105 13.03 5.91 -0.97
CA LYS A 105 14.27 6.68 -1.10
C LYS A 105 15.02 6.82 0.23
N GLU A 106 14.31 7.15 1.31
CA GLU A 106 14.91 7.26 2.65
C GLU A 106 15.49 5.91 3.14
N ILE A 107 14.79 4.80 2.88
CA ILE A 107 15.29 3.45 3.20
C ILE A 107 16.56 3.14 2.39
N ASP A 108 16.57 3.45 1.10
CA ASP A 108 17.71 3.21 0.23
C ASP A 108 18.94 4.05 0.65
N GLU A 109 18.73 5.29 1.08
CA GLU A 109 19.80 6.17 1.59
C GLU A 109 20.36 5.69 2.94
N GLU A 110 19.49 5.23 3.84
CA GLU A 110 19.87 4.88 5.22
C GLU A 110 20.44 3.46 5.32
N LEU A 111 19.79 2.47 4.69
CA LEU A 111 20.16 1.06 4.82
C LEU A 111 21.06 0.57 3.68
N LYS A 112 21.14 1.32 2.57
CA LYS A 112 21.90 0.97 1.36
C LYS A 112 21.72 -0.49 0.93
N PRO A 113 20.46 -0.97 0.76
CA PRO A 113 20.19 -2.35 0.41
C PRO A 113 20.70 -2.68 -0.99
N ILE A 114 21.34 -3.84 -1.13
CA ILE A 114 21.67 -4.42 -2.44
C ILE A 114 20.50 -5.32 -2.84
N TRP A 115 19.68 -4.81 -3.77
CA TRP A 115 18.50 -5.52 -4.27
C TRP A 115 18.88 -6.65 -5.23
N MET A 116 18.27 -7.82 -5.03
CA MET A 116 18.52 -9.03 -5.78
C MET A 116 17.20 -9.69 -6.20
N ASP A 117 17.11 -10.08 -7.46
CA ASP A 117 16.00 -10.89 -7.94
C ASP A 117 16.28 -12.37 -7.65
N LEU A 118 15.46 -12.97 -6.79
CA LEU A 118 15.60 -14.36 -6.40
C LEU A 118 14.72 -15.23 -7.30
N LYS A 119 15.33 -16.17 -8.04
CA LYS A 119 14.66 -17.01 -9.06
C LYS A 119 13.35 -17.68 -8.58
N TYR A 120 13.30 -18.12 -7.32
CA TYR A 120 12.20 -18.88 -6.77
C TYR A 120 11.22 -18.04 -5.95
N PHE A 121 11.49 -16.75 -5.76
CA PHE A 121 10.64 -15.88 -4.96
C PHE A 121 9.96 -14.84 -5.84
N LYS A 122 8.69 -14.59 -5.56
CA LYS A 122 7.91 -13.53 -6.23
C LYS A 122 8.42 -12.13 -5.88
N HIS A 123 8.95 -11.99 -4.67
CA HIS A 123 9.43 -10.73 -4.10
C HIS A 123 10.95 -10.66 -4.15
N LYS A 124 11.49 -9.45 -4.20
CA LYS A 124 12.94 -9.25 -4.23
C LYS A 124 13.55 -9.56 -2.86
N GLY A 125 14.80 -10.01 -2.89
CA GLY A 125 15.65 -10.00 -1.70
C GLY A 125 16.43 -8.69 -1.64
N ALA A 126 16.74 -8.24 -0.43
CA ALA A 126 17.64 -7.13 -0.16
C ALA A 126 18.74 -7.63 0.76
N MET A 127 19.99 -7.46 0.34
CA MET A 127 21.13 -7.67 1.21
C MET A 127 21.45 -6.35 1.93
N ILE A 128 21.33 -6.36 3.26
CA ILE A 128 21.62 -5.22 4.13
C ILE A 128 22.70 -5.66 5.11
N GLY A 129 23.88 -5.05 5.01
CA GLY A 129 25.08 -5.56 5.67
C GLY A 129 25.35 -7.01 5.23
N ASN A 130 25.40 -7.93 6.19
CA ASN A 130 25.62 -9.36 5.96
C ASN A 130 24.31 -10.20 5.99
N TYR A 131 23.15 -9.55 5.99
CA TYR A 131 21.86 -10.22 6.12
C TYR A 131 21.03 -10.12 4.85
N LEU A 132 20.49 -11.26 4.41
CA LEU A 132 19.53 -11.34 3.31
C LEU A 132 18.11 -11.25 3.86
N LEU A 133 17.42 -10.16 3.56
CA LEU A 133 16.05 -9.90 4.01
C LEU A 133 15.08 -9.85 2.82
N PRO A 134 13.85 -10.39 2.97
CA PRO A 134 12.77 -10.15 2.01
C PRO A 134 12.39 -8.67 1.93
N GLU A 135 11.99 -8.22 0.74
CA GLU A 135 11.51 -6.85 0.46
C GLU A 135 10.48 -6.33 1.48
N GLN A 136 9.55 -7.19 1.90
CA GLN A 136 8.47 -6.78 2.82
C GLN A 136 8.99 -6.39 4.21
N ILE A 137 10.11 -6.99 4.65
CA ILE A 137 10.72 -6.72 5.95
C ILE A 137 11.47 -5.39 5.91
N VAL A 138 12.13 -5.07 4.80
CA VAL A 138 12.92 -3.83 4.62
C VAL A 138 12.07 -2.59 4.89
N GLY A 139 10.85 -2.53 4.34
CA GLY A 139 9.91 -1.43 4.60
C GLY A 139 9.51 -1.28 6.07
N LYS A 140 9.62 -2.36 6.86
CA LYS A 140 9.24 -2.40 8.27
C LYS A 140 10.37 -1.98 9.20
N LEU A 141 11.63 -2.14 8.80
CA LEU A 141 12.80 -1.74 9.58
C LEU A 141 12.75 -0.28 10.02
N LYS A 142 12.26 0.62 9.15
CA LYS A 142 12.08 2.04 9.51
C LYS A 142 11.08 2.26 10.64
N GLN A 143 9.98 1.50 10.65
CA GLN A 143 9.00 1.58 11.73
C GLN A 143 9.58 1.01 13.02
N LEU A 144 10.40 -0.04 12.92
CA LEU A 144 11.10 -0.63 14.06
C LEU A 144 12.11 0.32 14.69
N LYS A 145 12.81 1.15 13.89
CA LYS A 145 13.71 2.19 14.41
C LYS A 145 13.01 3.20 15.31
N ASN A 146 11.75 3.52 15.00
CA ASN A 146 10.92 4.46 15.78
C ASN A 146 10.09 3.77 16.87
N PHE A 147 10.18 2.44 17.00
CA PHE A 147 9.42 1.69 17.99
C PHE A 147 9.96 1.91 19.41
N GLN A 148 9.09 2.06 20.39
CA GLN A 148 9.50 2.25 21.79
C GLN A 148 9.36 0.96 22.57
N PHE A 149 10.51 0.41 22.99
CA PHE A 149 10.58 -0.71 23.91
C PHE A 149 10.45 -0.25 25.36
N ASN A 150 9.77 -1.07 26.16
CA ASN A 150 9.63 -0.92 27.60
C ASN A 150 10.50 -1.96 28.31
N GLN A 151 10.91 -1.68 29.54
CA GLN A 151 11.69 -2.60 30.36
C GLN A 151 10.91 -3.87 30.77
N SER A 152 9.57 -3.82 30.72
CA SER A 152 8.69 -4.96 30.98
C SER A 152 8.43 -5.84 29.76
N ASP A 153 8.98 -5.49 28.59
CA ASP A 153 8.76 -6.24 27.35
C ASP A 153 9.60 -7.52 27.33
N CYS A 154 8.99 -8.61 26.85
CA CYS A 154 9.65 -9.88 26.66
C CYS A 154 9.79 -10.17 25.16
N ILE A 155 11.01 -10.39 24.69
CA ILE A 155 11.31 -10.56 23.26
C ILE A 155 11.93 -11.94 23.03
N CYS A 156 11.24 -12.77 22.24
CA CYS A 156 11.75 -14.04 21.74
C CYS A 156 12.41 -13.83 20.37
N ALA A 157 13.74 -13.78 20.34
CA ALA A 157 14.54 -13.64 19.12
C ALA A 157 15.22 -14.96 18.74
N SER A 158 15.17 -15.34 17.46
CA SER A 158 15.92 -16.51 16.94
C SER A 158 15.97 -16.53 15.42
N PHE A 159 16.77 -17.42 14.83
CA PHE A 159 16.71 -17.69 13.39
C PHE A 159 15.41 -18.41 12.99
N PRO A 160 14.81 -18.14 11.81
CA PRO A 160 13.59 -18.80 11.36
C PRO A 160 13.68 -20.33 11.46
N LYS A 161 12.58 -20.96 11.90
CA LYS A 161 12.45 -22.43 12.06
C LYS A 161 13.34 -23.08 13.13
N SER A 162 13.97 -22.31 14.01
CA SER A 162 14.81 -22.84 15.12
C SER A 162 14.04 -23.19 16.40
N GLY A 163 12.75 -23.56 16.29
CA GLY A 163 11.95 -23.94 17.46
C GLY A 163 11.35 -22.77 18.27
N THR A 164 11.15 -21.59 17.68
CA THR A 164 10.59 -20.42 18.39
C THR A 164 9.28 -20.69 19.12
N THR A 165 8.43 -21.55 18.55
CA THR A 165 7.08 -21.77 19.09
C THR A 165 7.15 -22.38 20.48
N LEU A 166 8.07 -23.33 20.69
CA LEU A 166 8.27 -23.96 22.00
C LEU A 166 8.77 -22.96 23.04
N ILE A 167 9.78 -22.16 22.68
CA ILE A 167 10.34 -21.14 23.58
C ILE A 167 9.30 -20.09 23.94
N GLN A 168 8.52 -19.62 22.98
CA GLN A 168 7.45 -18.65 23.21
C GLN A 168 6.43 -19.16 24.25
N GLU A 169 6.08 -20.45 24.21
CA GLU A 169 5.14 -21.02 25.20
C GLU A 169 5.74 -21.12 26.59
N ILE A 170 6.98 -21.62 26.69
CA ILE A 170 7.68 -21.73 27.98
C ILE A 170 7.81 -20.35 28.63
N VAL A 171 8.25 -19.36 27.86
CA VAL A 171 8.43 -17.98 28.34
C VAL A 171 7.10 -17.36 28.75
N TYR A 172 6.03 -17.59 27.99
CA TYR A 172 4.70 -17.09 28.34
C TYR A 172 4.23 -17.65 29.67
N LEU A 173 4.28 -18.97 29.84
CA LEU A 173 3.84 -19.63 31.08
C LEU A 173 4.63 -19.15 32.30
N ILE A 174 5.96 -19.01 32.18
CA ILE A 174 6.79 -18.50 33.28
C ILE A 174 6.35 -17.07 33.66
N GLN A 175 6.17 -16.19 32.67
CA GLN A 175 5.81 -14.79 32.91
C GLN A 175 4.38 -14.61 33.43
N THR A 176 3.48 -15.56 33.16
CA THR A 176 2.09 -15.56 33.65
C THR A 176 1.87 -16.50 34.84
N ASN A 177 2.92 -16.86 35.59
CA ASN A 177 2.83 -17.74 36.77
C ASN A 177 2.13 -19.09 36.50
N PHE A 178 2.48 -19.72 35.38
CA PHE A 178 1.96 -21.00 34.92
C PHE A 178 0.44 -21.02 34.69
N ASP A 179 -0.13 -19.92 34.19
CA ASP A 179 -1.54 -19.84 33.76
C ASP A 179 -1.79 -20.66 32.46
N TYR A 180 -2.03 -21.96 32.64
CA TYR A 180 -2.34 -22.90 31.56
C TYR A 180 -3.72 -22.66 30.92
N GLU A 181 -4.67 -22.07 31.65
CA GLU A 181 -6.01 -21.83 31.13
C GLU A 181 -5.98 -20.75 30.03
N SER A 182 -5.34 -19.62 30.33
CA SER A 182 -5.16 -18.56 29.34
C SER A 182 -4.29 -19.01 28.17
N ALA A 183 -3.24 -19.80 28.42
CA ALA A 183 -2.35 -20.31 27.38
C ALA A 183 -3.08 -21.25 26.39
N LYS A 184 -4.04 -22.05 26.87
CA LYS A 184 -4.86 -22.91 26.00
C LYS A 184 -5.96 -22.14 25.26
N LYS A 185 -6.48 -21.08 25.87
CA LYS A 185 -7.60 -20.29 25.32
C LYS A 185 -7.16 -19.33 24.21
N ILE A 186 -5.99 -18.72 24.35
CA ILE A 186 -5.51 -17.67 23.45
C ILE A 186 -4.42 -18.23 22.54
N ASP A 187 -4.60 -18.10 21.23
CA ASP A 187 -3.61 -18.58 20.28
C ASP A 187 -2.27 -17.83 20.43
N ILE A 188 -1.18 -18.51 20.11
CA ILE A 188 0.18 -17.97 20.24
C ILE A 188 0.38 -16.72 19.37
N SER A 189 -0.30 -16.64 18.21
CA SER A 189 -0.22 -15.50 17.30
C SER A 189 -0.89 -14.24 17.83
N GLU A 190 -1.83 -14.38 18.77
CA GLU A 190 -2.46 -13.27 19.47
C GLU A 190 -1.66 -12.86 20.71
N ARG A 191 -1.01 -13.83 21.37
CA ARG A 191 -0.15 -13.56 22.55
C ARG A 191 1.14 -12.85 22.17
N TYR A 192 1.78 -13.26 21.08
CA TYR A 192 3.05 -12.70 20.61
C TYR A 192 2.85 -11.81 19.39
N SER A 193 3.25 -10.55 19.49
CA SER A 193 3.32 -9.66 18.34
C SER A 193 4.59 -9.92 17.53
N PHE A 194 4.43 -10.31 16.26
CA PHE A 194 5.55 -10.57 15.36
C PHE A 194 6.03 -9.29 14.68
N LEU A 195 7.21 -8.79 15.08
CA LEU A 195 7.65 -7.41 14.78
C LEU A 195 7.83 -7.12 13.29
N GLU A 196 8.40 -8.05 12.53
CA GLU A 196 8.61 -7.91 11.10
C GLU A 196 7.37 -8.23 10.24
N TRP A 197 6.25 -8.63 10.83
CA TRP A 197 5.07 -9.01 10.06
C TRP A 197 4.40 -7.78 9.40
N PRO A 198 4.07 -7.82 8.09
CA PRO A 198 3.58 -6.64 7.38
C PRO A 198 2.32 -6.01 7.98
N THR A 199 1.41 -6.85 8.48
CA THR A 199 0.09 -6.43 9.01
C THR A 199 0.19 -5.75 10.38
N VAL A 200 1.29 -5.94 11.11
CA VAL A 200 1.41 -5.43 12.49
C VAL A 200 1.64 -3.92 12.46
N ASN A 201 0.86 -3.18 13.24
CA ASN A 201 1.02 -1.72 13.38
C ASN A 201 1.92 -1.40 14.58
N LEU A 202 3.22 -1.29 14.32
CA LEU A 202 4.24 -1.00 15.33
C LEU A 202 4.01 0.34 16.06
N GLN A 203 3.49 1.36 15.38
CA GLN A 203 3.21 2.65 16.00
C GLN A 203 2.09 2.55 17.05
N LYS A 204 1.05 1.76 16.77
CA LYS A 204 -0.02 1.52 17.76
C LYS A 204 0.51 0.73 18.95
N LEU A 205 1.35 -0.26 18.69
CA LEU A 205 1.97 -1.07 19.75
C LEU A 205 2.90 -0.23 20.63
N SER A 206 3.71 0.65 20.06
CA SER A 206 4.60 1.52 20.84
C SER A 206 3.84 2.49 21.74
N LEU A 207 2.69 3.01 21.29
CA LEU A 207 1.84 3.90 22.08
C LEU A 207 1.13 3.19 23.24
N ASN A 208 0.92 1.88 23.14
CA ASN A 208 0.28 1.09 24.17
C ASN A 208 1.27 0.76 25.29
N GLN A 209 1.50 1.74 26.17
CA GLN A 209 2.35 1.61 27.35
C GLN A 209 1.50 1.13 28.53
N THR A 210 1.19 -0.16 28.55
CA THR A 210 0.55 -0.80 29.70
C THR A 210 1.59 -1.21 30.75
N ASN A 211 1.21 -1.21 32.03
CA ASN A 211 2.04 -1.79 33.10
C ASN A 211 2.21 -3.32 32.99
N LYS A 212 1.48 -3.97 32.08
CA LYS A 212 1.58 -5.41 31.81
C LYS A 212 2.69 -5.70 30.80
N SER A 213 3.43 -6.80 31.03
CA SER A 213 4.45 -7.30 30.10
C SER A 213 3.86 -7.61 28.73
N ARG A 214 4.49 -7.06 27.68
CA ARG A 214 4.15 -7.31 26.28
C ARG A 214 5.10 -8.38 25.73
N PHE A 215 4.57 -9.27 24.90
CA PHE A 215 5.35 -10.35 24.31
C PHE A 215 5.57 -10.11 22.82
N PHE A 216 6.82 -10.15 22.40
CA PHE A 216 7.24 -9.94 21.02
C PHE A 216 8.04 -11.13 20.50
N LYS A 217 7.88 -11.38 19.21
CA LYS A 217 8.69 -12.36 18.48
C LYS A 217 9.43 -11.65 17.37
N THR A 218 10.67 -12.06 17.11
CA THR A 218 11.42 -11.59 15.94
C THR A 218 12.45 -12.60 15.43
N HIS A 219 12.74 -12.52 14.14
CA HIS A 219 13.87 -13.16 13.48
C HIS A 219 14.93 -12.16 13.03
N LEU A 220 14.77 -10.88 13.38
CA LEU A 220 15.73 -9.84 13.04
C LEU A 220 16.94 -9.90 13.98
N PRO A 221 18.15 -9.73 13.43
CA PRO A 221 19.34 -9.48 14.23
C PRO A 221 19.20 -8.23 15.13
N PRO A 222 19.86 -8.22 16.30
CA PRO A 222 19.82 -7.09 17.24
C PRO A 222 20.32 -5.77 16.63
N GLU A 223 21.13 -5.82 15.56
CA GLU A 223 21.64 -4.64 14.85
C GLU A 223 20.55 -3.76 14.24
N PHE A 224 19.39 -4.33 13.92
CA PHE A 224 18.28 -3.58 13.32
C PHE A 224 17.40 -2.86 14.36
N PHE A 225 17.67 -3.06 15.64
CA PHE A 225 16.92 -2.45 16.73
C PHE A 225 17.52 -1.11 17.16
N ASN A 226 16.70 -0.24 17.72
CA ASN A 226 17.09 1.10 18.09
C ASN A 226 17.75 1.19 19.48
N GLU A 227 18.14 2.40 19.86
CA GLU A 227 18.73 2.67 21.18
C GLU A 227 17.78 2.36 22.34
N THR A 228 16.46 2.43 22.14
CA THR A 228 15.50 2.09 23.21
C THR A 228 15.58 0.61 23.57
N PHE A 229 15.72 -0.27 22.57
CA PHE A 229 16.00 -1.69 22.79
C PHE A 229 17.30 -1.91 23.57
N LYS A 230 18.37 -1.19 23.21
CA LYS A 230 19.67 -1.30 23.89
C LYS A 230 19.63 -0.83 25.34
N LYS A 231 18.83 0.20 25.64
CA LYS A 231 18.65 0.76 26.99
C LYS A 231 17.73 -0.07 27.87
N ALA A 232 16.78 -0.80 27.28
CA ALA A 232 15.83 -1.64 28.00
C ALA A 232 16.43 -2.99 28.46
N LYS A 233 17.69 -3.27 28.08
CA LYS A 233 18.46 -4.45 28.48
C LYS A 233 18.99 -4.31 29.90
#